data_AF-A0A4Q6Y117-F1
#
_entry.id   AF-A0A4Q6Y117-F1
#
_cell.length_a   1.000
_cell.length_b   1.000
_cell.length_c   1.000
_cell.angle_alpha   90.00
_cell.angle_beta   90.00
_cell.angle_gamma   90.00
#
_symmetry.space_group_name_H-M   'P 1'
#
loop_
_entity.id
_entity.type
_entity.pdbx_description
1 polymer ?
#
loop_
_entity_poly.entity_id
_entity_poly.type
_entity_poly.pdbx_seq_one_letter_code
_entity_poly.pdbx_strand_id
1 'polypeptide(L)'
;MDFRNEKGVKLNLTSLQVMRAENILEAAKHFEKLSEDDVQYYVSLWENIRAKESVIHLFSKSGSYLSGDETFFDQYLLNRCSDVPQRSSYVVGYTLCEIWDEFCDTSVGDIFLFYRLKELANLGKIEISNPHEDAERAAMVFDVRKVTEDYPEFITDSK
;
A
#
# COMPACT_ATOMS: atom_id res chain seq x y z
N MET A 1 6.20 -18.57 -11.63
CA MET A 1 6.12 -20.04 -11.78
C MET A 1 5.48 -20.38 -13.12
N ASP A 2 6.03 -21.35 -13.87
CA ASP A 2 5.47 -21.81 -15.16
C ASP A 2 4.65 -23.09 -14.93
N PHE A 3 3.36 -22.95 -14.64
CA PHE A 3 2.47 -24.09 -14.40
C PHE A 3 1.99 -24.67 -15.72
N ARG A 4 2.08 -26.00 -15.87
CA ARG A 4 1.69 -26.72 -17.08
C ARG A 4 0.87 -27.95 -16.69
N ASN A 5 -0.13 -28.30 -17.50
CA ASN A 5 -0.87 -29.54 -17.30
C ASN A 5 -0.09 -30.76 -17.81
N GLU A 6 -0.68 -31.95 -17.65
CA GLU A 6 -0.15 -33.25 -18.07
C GLU A 6 0.18 -33.35 -19.58
N LYS A 7 -0.36 -32.43 -20.39
CA LYS A 7 -0.11 -32.33 -21.84
C LYS A 7 0.93 -31.25 -22.19
N GLY A 8 1.57 -30.64 -21.19
CA GLY A 8 2.57 -29.59 -21.35
C GLY A 8 2.00 -28.21 -21.69
N VAL A 9 0.67 -28.03 -21.67
CA VAL A 9 0.00 -26.77 -21.98
C VAL A 9 0.09 -25.84 -20.78
N LYS A 10 0.55 -24.60 -21.02
CA LYS A 10 0.67 -23.58 -19.99
C LYS A 10 -0.69 -23.21 -19.39
N LEU A 11 -0.75 -23.18 -18.07
CA LEU A 11 -1.92 -22.81 -17.30
C LEU A 11 -1.81 -21.35 -16.86
N ASN A 12 -2.83 -20.55 -17.21
CA ASN A 12 -2.98 -19.19 -16.67
C ASN A 12 -3.69 -19.29 -15.32
N LEU A 13 -2.93 -19.59 -14.27
CA LEU A 13 -3.45 -19.54 -12.92
C LEU A 13 -3.72 -18.08 -12.55
N THR A 14 -4.96 -17.78 -12.18
CA THR A 14 -5.42 -16.45 -11.75
C THR A 14 -6.12 -16.63 -10.40
N SER A 15 -7.18 -15.87 -10.08
CA SER A 15 -7.92 -16.14 -8.84
C SER A 15 -8.61 -17.51 -8.91
N LEU A 16 -8.64 -18.22 -7.78
CA LEU A 16 -9.34 -19.52 -7.67
C LEU A 16 -10.81 -19.44 -8.13
N GLN A 17 -11.42 -18.25 -8.04
CA GLN A 17 -12.82 -17.99 -8.42
C GLN A 17 -13.07 -18.02 -9.94
N VAL A 18 -12.05 -17.79 -10.77
CA VAL A 18 -12.18 -17.75 -12.24
C VAL A 18 -11.47 -18.92 -12.95
N MET A 19 -10.86 -19.82 -12.18
CA MET A 19 -10.18 -20.98 -12.71
C MET A 19 -11.17 -22.08 -13.10
N ARG A 20 -10.96 -22.70 -14.27
CA ARG A 20 -11.67 -23.92 -14.66
C ARG A 20 -11.33 -25.05 -13.69
N ALA A 21 -12.28 -25.94 -13.44
CA ALA A 21 -12.13 -27.06 -12.50
C ALA A 21 -10.86 -27.90 -12.76
N GLU A 22 -10.53 -28.14 -14.03
CA GLU A 22 -9.31 -28.84 -14.46
C GLU A 22 -8.00 -28.14 -14.02
N ASN A 23 -7.97 -26.81 -14.03
CA ASN A 23 -6.82 -26.03 -13.56
C ASN A 23 -6.74 -25.99 -12.03
N ILE A 24 -7.89 -26.05 -11.35
CA ILE A 24 -7.94 -26.13 -9.88
C ILE A 24 -7.37 -27.47 -9.41
N LEU A 25 -7.73 -28.58 -10.07
CA LEU A 25 -7.18 -29.90 -9.76
C LEU A 25 -5.67 -29.96 -9.97
N GLU A 26 -5.17 -29.35 -11.04
CA GLU A 26 -3.72 -29.28 -11.26
C GLU A 26 -3.02 -28.40 -10.21
N ALA A 27 -3.55 -27.22 -9.91
CA ALA A 27 -2.99 -26.36 -8.87
C ALA A 27 -3.02 -27.02 -7.48
N ALA A 28 -4.07 -27.78 -7.18
CA ALA A 28 -4.22 -28.48 -5.91
C ALA A 28 -3.14 -29.55 -5.68
N LYS A 29 -2.52 -30.10 -6.74
CA LYS A 29 -1.37 -31.02 -6.62
C LYS A 29 -0.15 -30.34 -6.00
N HIS A 30 -0.08 -29.01 -6.01
CA HIS A 30 0.98 -28.22 -5.42
C HIS A 30 0.62 -27.63 -4.05
N PHE A 31 -0.59 -27.88 -3.55
CA PHE A 31 -0.96 -27.48 -2.20
C PHE A 31 -0.42 -28.49 -1.20
N GLU A 32 0.35 -27.99 -0.25
CA GLU A 32 0.80 -28.77 0.88
C GLU A 32 -0.19 -28.62 2.03
N LYS A 33 -0.49 -29.73 2.69
CA LYS A 33 -1.27 -29.70 3.92
C LYS A 33 -0.41 -29.02 4.98
N LEU A 34 -0.95 -27.96 5.60
CA LEU A 34 -0.31 -27.31 6.74
C LEU A 34 -0.03 -28.34 7.85
N SER A 35 1.18 -28.28 8.42
CA SER A 35 1.53 -29.06 9.60
C SER A 35 0.74 -28.57 10.82
N GLU A 36 0.72 -29.35 11.90
CA GLU A 36 0.11 -28.89 13.16
C GLU A 36 0.80 -27.63 13.68
N ASP A 37 2.12 -27.54 13.54
CA ASP A 37 2.90 -26.35 13.92
C ASP A 37 2.51 -25.13 13.08
N ASP A 38 2.31 -25.29 11.77
CA ASP A 38 1.84 -24.20 10.91
C ASP A 38 0.45 -23.71 11.33
N VAL A 39 -0.45 -24.65 11.63
CA VAL A 39 -1.81 -24.31 12.10
C VAL A 39 -1.73 -23.53 13.41
N GLN A 40 -0.93 -23.98 14.38
CA GLN A 40 -0.75 -23.29 15.66
C GLN A 40 -0.10 -21.90 15.48
N TYR A 41 0.86 -21.77 14.57
CA TYR A 41 1.45 -20.49 14.20
C TYR A 41 0.39 -19.52 13.67
N TYR A 42 -0.44 -19.93 12.71
CA TYR A 42 -1.47 -19.06 12.15
C TYR A 42 -2.57 -18.72 13.16
N VAL A 43 -2.98 -19.65 14.02
CA VAL A 43 -3.93 -19.37 15.10
C VAL A 43 -3.37 -18.29 16.03
N SER A 44 -2.13 -18.47 16.50
CA SER A 44 -1.47 -17.51 17.40
C SER A 44 -1.29 -16.14 16.75
N LEU A 45 -0.96 -16.11 15.45
CA LEU A 45 -0.86 -14.89 14.65
C LEU A 45 -2.20 -14.14 14.57
N TRP A 46 -3.30 -14.86 14.29
CA TRP A 46 -4.63 -14.27 14.23
C TRP A 46 -5.11 -13.73 15.58
N GLU A 47 -4.82 -14.45 16.66
CA GLU A 47 -5.12 -13.98 18.02
C GLU A 47 -4.33 -12.71 18.36
N ASN A 48 -3.04 -12.65 17.98
CA ASN A 48 -2.20 -11.47 18.15
C ASN A 48 -2.74 -10.27 17.34
N ILE A 49 -3.07 -10.48 16.06
CA ILE A 49 -3.67 -9.46 15.19
C ILE A 49 -4.97 -8.93 15.81
N ARG A 50 -5.84 -9.82 16.30
CA ARG A 50 -7.13 -9.46 16.92
C ARG A 50 -6.97 -8.68 18.22
N ALA A 51 -5.92 -8.95 19.00
CA ALA A 51 -5.67 -8.29 20.28
C ALA A 51 -5.06 -6.89 20.10
N LYS A 52 -4.53 -6.55 18.93
CA LYS A 52 -3.93 -5.25 18.64
C LYS A 52 -4.95 -4.26 18.09
N GLU A 53 -4.92 -3.03 18.59
CA GLU A 53 -5.69 -1.90 18.07
C GLU A 53 -4.95 -1.19 16.91
N SER A 54 -4.33 -1.96 16.02
CA SER A 54 -3.62 -1.43 14.86
C SER A 54 -4.56 -1.32 13.66
N VAL A 55 -4.32 -0.34 12.79
CA VAL A 55 -5.06 -0.19 11.52
C VAL A 55 -4.34 -0.96 10.41
N ILE A 56 -3.01 -0.94 10.45
CA ILE A 56 -2.16 -1.53 9.44
C ILE A 56 -1.54 -2.83 9.98
N HIS A 57 -1.63 -3.88 9.17
CA HIS A 57 -1.10 -5.22 9.43
C HIS A 57 -0.36 -5.68 8.16
N LEU A 58 0.96 -5.84 8.25
CA LEU A 58 1.81 -6.18 7.11
C LEU A 58 2.77 -7.30 7.49
N PHE A 59 3.46 -7.83 6.49
CA PHE A 59 4.61 -8.70 6.68
C PHE A 59 5.82 -8.10 5.98
N SER A 60 6.97 -8.10 6.65
CA SER A 60 8.24 -7.74 6.03
C SER A 60 8.64 -8.80 5.00
N LYS A 61 9.69 -8.52 4.21
CA LYS A 61 10.29 -9.52 3.31
C LYS A 61 10.75 -10.80 4.00
N SER A 62 11.12 -10.72 5.28
CA SER A 62 11.52 -11.88 6.08
C SER A 62 10.32 -12.67 6.62
N GLY A 63 9.09 -12.29 6.28
CA GLY A 63 7.86 -12.89 6.82
C GLY A 63 7.55 -12.45 8.25
N SER A 64 8.23 -11.42 8.76
CA SER A 64 7.99 -10.92 10.13
C SER A 64 6.77 -10.01 10.14
N TYR A 65 5.86 -10.25 11.09
CA TYR A 65 4.66 -9.44 11.25
C TYR A 65 5.00 -8.01 11.71
N LEU A 66 4.44 -7.03 11.01
CA LEU A 66 4.54 -5.60 11.28
C LEU A 66 3.14 -5.01 11.52
N SER A 67 3.04 -4.06 12.44
CA SER A 67 1.78 -3.38 12.75
C SER A 67 1.99 -1.88 12.90
N GLY A 68 1.00 -1.09 12.47
CA GLY A 68 1.05 0.37 12.54
C GLY A 68 -0.31 1.01 12.71
N ASP A 69 -0.31 2.29 13.05
CA ASP A 69 -1.50 3.14 12.99
C ASP A 69 -1.79 3.61 11.56
N GLU A 70 -2.81 4.47 11.40
CA GLU A 70 -3.19 5.00 10.09
C GLU A 70 -2.10 5.85 9.41
N THR A 71 -1.11 6.36 10.15
CA THR A 71 -0.05 7.23 9.65
C THR A 71 1.16 6.47 9.10
N PHE A 72 1.14 5.13 9.19
CA PHE A 72 2.28 4.27 8.84
C PHE A 72 2.89 4.58 7.46
N PHE A 73 2.07 4.93 6.47
CA PHE A 73 2.51 5.22 5.10
C PHE A 73 2.72 6.71 4.79
N ASP A 74 2.52 7.60 5.76
CA ASP A 74 2.60 9.05 5.53
C ASP A 74 3.98 9.48 5.04
N GLN A 75 5.05 8.92 5.61
CA GLN A 75 6.41 9.27 5.18
C GLN A 75 6.70 8.84 3.74
N TYR A 76 6.15 7.70 3.30
CA TYR A 76 6.27 7.26 1.91
C TYR A 76 5.60 8.25 0.95
N LEU A 77 4.39 8.72 1.30
CA LEU A 77 3.69 9.74 0.52
C LEU A 77 4.48 11.07 0.49
N LEU A 78 4.97 11.53 1.64
CA LEU A 78 5.74 12.77 1.76
C LEU A 78 7.09 12.74 1.03
N ASN A 79 7.68 11.55 0.86
CA ASN A 79 8.90 11.36 0.06
C ASN A 79 8.63 11.47 -1.44
N ARG A 80 7.38 11.26 -1.87
CA ARG A 80 6.96 11.34 -3.27
C ARG A 80 6.38 12.69 -3.67
N CYS A 81 5.97 13.51 -2.71
CA CYS A 81 5.60 14.91 -2.95
C CYS A 81 6.85 15.78 -3.19
N SER A 82 6.79 16.66 -4.19
CA SER A 82 7.78 17.73 -4.41
C SER A 82 7.24 19.11 -4.05
N ASP A 83 8.12 20.12 -4.13
CA ASP A 83 7.84 21.55 -3.99
C ASP A 83 7.06 22.15 -5.18
N VAL A 84 6.83 21.36 -6.24
CA VAL A 84 6.03 21.73 -7.42
C VAL A 84 4.72 20.92 -7.40
N PRO A 85 3.58 21.49 -7.83
CA PRO A 85 2.34 20.74 -7.91
C PRO A 85 2.44 19.50 -8.80
N GLN A 86 1.99 18.35 -8.29
CA GLN A 86 1.96 17.06 -8.99
C GLN A 86 0.58 16.41 -8.87
N ARG A 87 0.14 15.65 -9.88
CA ARG A 87 -1.11 14.88 -9.75
C ARG A 87 -0.99 13.86 -8.61
N SER A 88 -1.97 13.87 -7.72
CA SER A 88 -2.12 12.90 -6.62
C SER A 88 -2.00 11.45 -7.08
N SER A 89 -2.53 11.10 -8.25
CA SER A 89 -2.40 9.74 -8.81
C SER A 89 -0.96 9.32 -9.09
N TYR A 90 -0.07 10.25 -9.45
CA TYR A 90 1.36 9.93 -9.61
C TYR A 90 2.01 9.67 -8.25
N VAL A 91 1.73 10.51 -7.26
CA VAL A 91 2.26 10.34 -5.89
C VAL A 91 1.82 8.99 -5.32
N VAL A 92 0.52 8.66 -5.40
CA VAL A 92 -0.02 7.38 -4.93
C VAL A 92 0.55 6.21 -5.73
N GLY A 93 0.59 6.30 -7.06
CA GLY A 93 1.09 5.21 -7.91
C GLY A 93 2.55 4.85 -7.62
N TYR A 94 3.43 5.84 -7.50
CA TYR A 94 4.84 5.60 -7.15
C TYR A 94 5.02 5.12 -5.70
N THR A 95 4.17 5.60 -4.78
CA THR A 95 4.16 5.11 -3.39
C THR A 95 3.78 3.63 -3.34
N LEU A 96 2.78 3.20 -4.11
CA LEU A 96 2.38 1.80 -4.20
C LEU A 96 3.51 0.91 -4.72
N CYS A 97 4.26 1.37 -5.74
CA CYS A 97 5.43 0.63 -6.23
C CYS A 97 6.50 0.46 -5.13
N GLU A 98 6.75 1.51 -4.34
CA GLU A 98 7.71 1.46 -3.23
C GLU A 98 7.27 0.51 -2.12
N ILE A 99 5.99 0.56 -1.75
CA ILE A 99 5.39 -0.37 -0.78
C ILE A 99 5.46 -1.81 -1.29
N TRP A 100 5.14 -2.04 -2.56
CA TRP A 100 5.24 -3.36 -3.19
C TRP A 100 6.65 -3.91 -3.10
N ASP A 101 7.63 -3.09 -3.48
CA ASP A 101 9.04 -3.46 -3.46
C ASP A 101 9.56 -3.71 -2.05
N GLU A 102 9.08 -2.99 -1.03
CA GLU A 102 9.54 -3.14 0.35
C GLU A 102 8.87 -4.29 1.11
N PHE A 103 7.56 -4.51 0.90
CA PHE A 103 6.74 -5.43 1.67
C PHE A 103 6.31 -6.69 0.88
N CYS A 104 7.08 -7.10 -0.13
CA CYS A 104 6.93 -8.37 -0.84
C CYS A 104 5.50 -8.63 -1.34
N ASP A 105 5.03 -7.78 -2.24
CA ASP A 105 3.70 -7.92 -2.88
C ASP A 105 2.52 -7.73 -1.90
N THR A 106 2.77 -7.21 -0.70
CA THR A 106 1.69 -6.78 0.19
C THR A 106 0.95 -5.61 -0.44
N SER A 107 -0.39 -5.68 -0.47
CA SER A 107 -1.22 -4.65 -1.08
C SER A 107 -1.81 -3.71 -0.02
N VAL A 108 -1.69 -2.41 -0.27
CA VAL A 108 -2.53 -1.38 0.38
C VAL A 108 -3.50 -0.85 -0.67
N GLY A 109 -4.74 -0.56 -0.24
CA GLY A 109 -5.71 0.09 -1.12
C GLY A 109 -5.25 1.50 -1.48
N ASP A 110 -5.28 1.85 -2.77
CA ASP A 110 -4.98 3.19 -3.26
C ASP A 110 -5.89 4.27 -2.63
N ILE A 111 -7.17 3.96 -2.42
CA ILE A 111 -8.14 4.82 -1.74
C ILE A 111 -7.65 5.22 -0.34
N PHE A 112 -7.01 4.31 0.40
CA PHE A 112 -6.46 4.60 1.71
C PHE A 112 -5.33 5.65 1.62
N LEU A 113 -4.47 5.53 0.61
CA LEU A 113 -3.38 6.49 0.39
C LEU A 113 -3.89 7.87 -0.06
N PHE A 114 -4.95 7.94 -0.86
CA PHE A 114 -5.61 9.22 -1.19
C PHE A 114 -6.23 9.88 0.05
N TYR A 115 -6.86 9.09 0.92
CA TYR A 115 -7.32 9.57 2.23
C TYR A 115 -6.16 10.14 3.05
N ARG A 116 -5.03 9.42 3.15
CA ARG A 116 -3.86 9.91 3.87
C ARG A 116 -3.25 11.19 3.29
N LEU A 117 -3.26 11.38 1.97
CA LEU A 117 -2.84 12.67 1.37
C LEU A 117 -3.71 13.84 1.85
N LYS A 118 -5.02 13.64 1.97
CA LYS A 118 -5.92 14.68 2.50
C LYS A 118 -5.64 14.97 3.98
N GLU A 119 -5.39 13.94 4.77
CA GLU A 119 -5.01 14.12 6.18
C GLU A 119 -3.68 14.87 6.32
N LEU A 120 -2.68 14.56 5.49
CA LEU A 120 -1.42 15.31 5.43
C LEU A 120 -1.63 16.78 5.06
N ALA A 121 -2.61 17.08 4.22
CA ALA A 121 -2.98 18.46 3.89
C ALA A 121 -3.66 19.16 5.08
N ASN A 122 -4.57 18.48 5.78
CA ASN A 122 -5.20 18.98 7.00
C ASN A 122 -4.17 19.28 8.11
N LEU A 123 -3.08 18.50 8.15
CA LEU A 123 -1.95 18.69 9.05
C LEU A 123 -0.95 19.77 8.57
N GLY A 124 -1.19 20.39 7.42
CA GLY A 124 -0.32 21.43 6.85
C GLY A 124 1.04 20.91 6.35
N LYS A 125 1.19 19.61 6.12
CA LYS A 125 2.43 19.01 5.59
C LYS A 125 2.52 19.11 4.07
N ILE A 126 1.36 19.13 3.41
CA ILE A 126 1.22 19.36 1.97
C ILE A 126 0.07 20.32 1.72
N GLU A 127 0.01 20.86 0.51
CA GLU A 127 -1.12 21.61 -0.01
C GLU A 127 -1.83 20.81 -1.09
N ILE A 128 -3.15 20.94 -1.14
CA ILE A 128 -4.00 20.36 -2.17
C ILE A 128 -4.59 21.49 -3.03
N SER A 129 -4.52 21.33 -4.35
CA SER A 129 -5.09 22.27 -5.32
C SER A 129 -5.76 21.55 -6.49
N ASN A 130 -6.51 22.28 -7.32
CA ASN A 130 -7.12 21.77 -8.55
C ASN A 130 -7.91 20.44 -8.39
N PRO A 131 -8.81 20.32 -7.40
CA PRO A 131 -9.67 19.15 -7.29
C PRO A 131 -10.56 19.02 -8.53
N HIS A 132 -10.88 17.79 -8.90
CA HIS A 132 -11.85 17.52 -9.96
C HIS A 132 -13.24 18.09 -9.63
N GLU A 133 -14.00 18.52 -10.64
CA GLU A 133 -15.31 19.17 -10.45
C GLU A 133 -16.36 18.24 -9.83
N ASP A 134 -16.39 16.98 -10.28
CA ASP A 134 -17.19 15.92 -9.65
C ASP A 134 -16.66 15.56 -8.24
N ALA A 135 -17.57 15.55 -7.25
CA ALA A 135 -17.23 15.39 -5.84
C ALA A 135 -16.67 14.00 -5.49
N GLU A 136 -17.13 12.93 -6.15
CA GLU A 136 -16.60 11.59 -5.94
C GLU A 136 -15.18 11.50 -6.50
N ARG A 137 -14.96 12.06 -7.69
CA ARG A 137 -13.63 12.10 -8.31
C ARG A 137 -12.66 13.04 -7.60
N ALA A 138 -13.14 14.14 -7.01
CA ALA A 138 -12.35 15.04 -6.18
C ALA A 138 -11.73 14.32 -4.97
N ALA A 139 -12.22 13.13 -4.62
CA ALA A 139 -11.62 12.31 -3.58
C ALA A 139 -10.23 11.75 -3.94
N MET A 140 -9.92 11.63 -5.24
CA MET A 140 -8.71 10.98 -5.74
C MET A 140 -8.00 11.78 -6.83
N VAL A 141 -8.64 12.81 -7.38
CA VAL A 141 -8.11 13.61 -8.50
C VAL A 141 -7.97 15.05 -8.04
N PHE A 142 -6.75 15.37 -7.63
CA PHE A 142 -6.28 16.70 -7.22
C PHE A 142 -4.76 16.79 -7.41
N ASP A 143 -4.22 17.99 -7.29
CA ASP A 143 -2.78 18.23 -7.26
C ASP A 143 -2.30 18.33 -5.81
N VAL A 144 -1.07 17.87 -5.57
CA VAL A 144 -0.39 17.95 -4.28
C VAL A 144 0.93 18.67 -4.42
N ARG A 145 1.30 19.44 -3.39
CA ARG A 145 2.60 20.10 -3.27
C ARG A 145 3.07 20.03 -1.82
N LYS A 146 4.36 19.79 -1.59
CA LYS A 146 4.95 19.79 -0.25
C LYS A 146 5.07 21.21 0.29
N VAL A 147 4.70 21.43 1.54
CA VAL A 147 4.96 22.71 2.22
C VAL A 147 6.42 22.72 2.66
N THR A 148 7.21 23.61 2.08
CA THR A 148 8.53 23.95 2.62
C THR A 148 8.33 24.92 3.78
N GLU A 149 8.91 24.62 4.94
CA GLU A 149 8.96 25.59 6.04
C GLU A 149 9.78 26.80 5.56
N ASP A 150 9.09 27.89 5.23
CA ASP A 150 9.74 29.19 5.04
C ASP A 150 10.31 29.60 6.41
N TYR A 151 11.62 29.46 6.58
CA TYR A 151 12.31 30.19 7.64
C TYR A 151 12.14 31.68 7.36
N PRO A 152 11.60 32.50 8.28
CA PRO A 152 11.63 33.94 8.09
C PRO A 152 13.09 34.37 7.96
N GLU A 153 13.42 35.03 6.85
CA GLU A 153 14.72 35.67 6.66
C GLU A 153 15.02 36.52 7.90
N PHE A 154 16.04 36.14 8.67
CA PHE A 154 16.58 37.01 9.69
C PHE A 154 17.09 38.26 8.99
N ILE A 155 16.33 39.35 9.06
CA ILE A 155 16.79 40.68 8.68
C ILE A 155 17.96 41.01 9.61
N THR A 156 19.18 40.78 9.14
CA THR A 156 20.36 41.35 9.78
C THR A 156 20.46 42.80 9.35
N ASP A 157 19.87 43.69 10.13
CA ASP A 157 20.17 45.12 10.07
C ASP A 157 21.67 45.30 10.34
N SER A 158 22.40 45.63 9.28
CA SER A 158 23.79 46.05 9.37
C SER A 158 23.80 47.54 9.69
N LYS A 159 24.35 47.89 10.84
CA LYS A 159 24.67 49.28 11.24
C LYS A 159 25.77 49.89 10.38
#